data_AF-A0A8H3WZC6-F1
#
_entry.id   AF-A0A8H3WZC6-F1
#
_cell.length_a   1.000
_cell.length_b   1.000
_cell.length_c   1.000
_cell.angle_alpha   90.00
_cell.angle_beta   90.00
_cell.angle_gamma   90.00
#
_symmetry.space_group_name_H-M   'P 1'
#
loop_
_entity.id
_entity.type
_entity.pdbx_description
1 polymer ?
#
loop_
_entity_poly.entity_id
_entity_poly.type
_entity_poly.pdbx_seq_one_letter_code
_entity_poly.pdbx_strand_id
1 'polypeptide(L)'
;MISQDRIQYTNLPWACKSLFKFQYKELFNISSQMQEIVNKELHTYLAEILNLLSKEKSSSTNIIDSSIASTITNTTNMKMCFGCGQQNIENRKRICPECKMPLP
;
A
#
# COMPACT_ATOMS: atom_id res chain seq x y z
N MET A 1 26.82 -43.79 7.42
CA MET A 1 27.53 -43.40 8.65
C MET A 1 26.74 -42.23 9.25
N ILE A 2 25.96 -42.50 10.30
CA ILE A 2 25.03 -41.54 10.89
C ILE A 2 25.88 -40.57 11.71
N SER A 3 25.98 -39.32 11.27
CA SER A 3 26.60 -38.24 12.04
C SER A 3 25.68 -37.94 13.22
N GLN A 4 25.96 -38.57 14.36
CA GLN A 4 25.23 -38.31 15.59
C GLN A 4 25.52 -36.88 16.05
N ASP A 5 24.47 -36.06 16.14
CA ASP A 5 24.46 -34.76 16.80
C ASP A 5 24.92 -34.91 18.25
N ARG A 6 26.23 -34.74 18.46
CA ARG A 6 26.87 -34.84 19.79
C ARG A 6 26.35 -33.81 20.79
N ILE A 7 25.64 -32.79 20.33
CA ILE A 7 25.10 -31.71 21.17
C ILE A 7 23.94 -32.23 22.04
N GLN A 8 23.20 -33.27 21.59
CA GLN A 8 22.06 -33.80 22.34
C GLN A 8 22.43 -34.87 23.39
N TYR A 9 23.67 -35.35 23.41
CA TYR A 9 24.12 -36.46 24.29
C TYR A 9 24.96 -36.02 25.49
N THR A 10 25.00 -34.72 25.81
CA THR A 10 25.61 -34.27 27.07
C THR A 10 24.53 -34.15 28.14
N ASN A 11 24.52 -35.11 29.08
CA ASN A 11 23.62 -35.16 30.25
C ASN A 11 23.68 -33.94 31.18
N LEU A 12 24.49 -32.93 30.85
CA LEU A 12 24.62 -31.65 31.55
C LEU A 12 24.85 -30.53 30.51
N PRO A 13 23.81 -30.02 29.84
CA PRO A 13 23.95 -28.92 28.88
C PRO A 13 24.48 -27.64 29.56
N TRP A 14 24.44 -27.60 30.90
CA TRP A 14 24.77 -26.45 31.75
C TRP A 14 26.16 -26.60 32.39
N ALA A 15 26.84 -27.74 32.21
CA ALA A 15 28.19 -27.98 32.77
C ALA A 15 29.31 -27.34 31.93
N CYS A 16 29.03 -26.94 30.68
CA CYS A 16 29.97 -26.21 29.86
C CYS A 16 29.89 -24.71 30.21
N LYS A 17 30.84 -24.21 31.00
CA LYS A 17 30.95 -22.78 31.38
C LYS A 17 31.19 -21.82 30.19
N SER A 18 31.45 -22.33 28.99
CA SER A 18 31.71 -21.54 27.80
C SER A 18 31.33 -22.33 26.56
N LEU A 19 30.43 -21.79 25.74
CA LEU A 19 30.17 -22.29 24.39
C LEU A 19 31.33 -21.88 23.48
N PHE A 20 31.61 -22.68 22.46
CA PHE A 20 32.55 -22.30 21.41
C PHE A 20 31.89 -21.34 20.42
N LYS A 21 32.70 -20.51 19.74
CA LYS A 21 32.22 -19.50 18.78
C LYS A 21 31.30 -20.07 17.70
N PHE A 22 31.52 -21.32 17.25
CA PHE A 22 30.67 -21.95 16.24
C PHE A 22 29.28 -22.31 16.78
N GLN A 23 29.17 -22.72 18.06
CA GLN A 23 27.89 -23.01 18.71
C GLN A 23 27.07 -21.74 18.92
N TYR A 24 27.74 -20.61 19.25
CA TYR A 24 27.09 -19.30 19.26
C TYR A 24 26.55 -18.90 17.88
N LYS A 25 27.32 -19.14 16.81
CA LYS A 25 26.84 -18.85 15.45
C LYS A 25 25.63 -19.71 15.10
N GLU A 26 25.59 -20.97 15.50
CA GLU A 26 24.47 -21.86 15.23
C GLU A 26 23.21 -21.49 16.03
N LEU A 27 23.37 -21.02 17.27
CA LEU A 27 22.27 -20.60 18.14
C LEU A 27 21.65 -19.25 17.73
N PHE A 28 22.46 -18.30 17.27
CA PHE A 28 22.03 -16.90 17.11
C PHE A 28 22.03 -16.40 15.66
N ASN A 29 22.72 -17.07 14.73
CA ASN A 29 22.69 -16.64 13.34
C ASN A 29 21.59 -17.36 12.56
N ILE A 30 21.05 -16.66 11.59
CA ILE A 30 20.13 -17.22 10.60
C ILE A 30 20.86 -18.32 9.83
N SER A 31 20.31 -19.53 9.85
CA SER A 31 20.83 -20.63 9.04
C SER A 31 20.51 -20.42 7.57
N SER A 32 21.25 -21.06 6.68
CA SER A 32 20.98 -20.97 5.23
C SER A 32 19.55 -21.40 4.89
N GLN A 33 18.99 -22.38 5.60
CA GLN A 33 17.61 -22.85 5.42
C GLN A 33 16.60 -21.79 5.86
N MET A 34 16.83 -21.12 6.99
CA MET A 34 15.97 -20.02 7.44
C MET A 34 16.02 -18.85 6.46
N GLN A 35 17.21 -18.53 5.95
CA GLN A 35 17.37 -17.47 4.95
C GLN A 35 16.64 -17.80 3.64
N GLU A 36 16.63 -19.06 3.22
CA GLU A 36 15.89 -19.50 2.02
C GLU A 36 14.38 -19.31 2.19
N ILE A 37 13.83 -19.64 3.35
CA ILE A 37 12.41 -19.41 3.66
C ILE A 37 12.10 -17.91 3.65
N VAL A 38 12.91 -17.08 4.32
CA VAL A 38 12.74 -15.62 4.33
C VAL A 38 12.77 -15.05 2.92
N ASN A 39 13.73 -15.49 2.09
CA ASN A 39 13.84 -15.04 0.71
C ASN A 39 12.61 -15.43 -0.12
N LYS A 40 12.09 -16.66 0.07
CA LYS A 40 10.89 -17.14 -0.63
C LYS A 40 9.65 -16.34 -0.24
N GLU A 41 9.47 -16.05 1.04
CA GLU A 41 8.36 -15.23 1.52
C GLU A 41 8.45 -13.80 0.99
N LEU A 42 9.64 -13.20 1.05
CA LEU A 42 9.88 -11.87 0.52
C LEU A 42 9.59 -11.79 -0.98
N HIS A 43 10.04 -12.77 -1.75
CA HIS A 43 9.76 -12.85 -3.19
C HIS A 43 8.27 -12.95 -3.46
N THR A 44 7.54 -13.77 -2.71
CA THR A 44 6.09 -13.93 -2.85
C THR A 44 5.38 -12.60 -2.58
N TYR A 45 5.73 -11.95 -1.47
CA TYR A 45 5.14 -10.67 -1.07
C TYR A 45 5.37 -9.58 -2.12
N LEU A 46 6.60 -9.44 -2.61
CA LEU A 46 6.94 -8.47 -3.64
C LEU A 46 6.24 -8.77 -4.98
N ALA A 47 6.13 -10.05 -5.35
CA ALA A 47 5.42 -10.45 -6.56
C ALA A 47 3.92 -10.10 -6.50
N GLU A 48 3.28 -10.28 -5.34
CA GLU A 48 1.89 -9.88 -5.13
C GLU A 48 1.70 -8.36 -5.29
N ILE A 49 2.56 -7.56 -4.66
CA ILE A 49 2.54 -6.10 -4.80
C ILE A 49 2.68 -5.69 -6.27
N LEU A 50 3.66 -6.24 -6.97
CA LEU A 50 3.89 -5.90 -8.38
C LEU A 50 2.70 -6.30 -9.26
N ASN A 51 2.05 -7.43 -8.98
CA ASN A 51 0.85 -7.85 -9.69
C ASN A 51 -0.32 -6.89 -9.47
N LEU A 52 -0.54 -6.44 -8.22
CA LEU A 52 -1.58 -5.46 -7.91
C LEU A 52 -1.33 -4.14 -8.62
N LEU A 53 -0.10 -3.61 -8.56
CA LEU A 53 0.28 -2.36 -9.23
C LEU A 53 0.16 -2.48 -10.76
N SER A 54 0.52 -3.63 -11.33
CA SER A 54 0.39 -3.88 -12.76
C SER A 54 -1.08 -3.90 -13.21
N LYS A 55 -1.96 -4.54 -12.42
CA LYS A 55 -3.41 -4.53 -12.66
C LYS A 55 -3.99 -3.13 -12.56
N GLU A 56 -3.61 -2.38 -11.52
CA GLU A 56 -4.04 -0.99 -11.35
C GLU A 56 -3.62 -0.13 -12.55
N LYS A 57 -2.37 -0.20 -12.97
CA LYS A 57 -1.84 0.53 -14.14
C LYS A 57 -2.55 0.16 -15.43
N SER A 58 -2.96 -1.09 -15.59
CA SER A 58 -3.65 -1.59 -16.79
C SER A 58 -5.16 -1.36 -16.76
N SER A 59 -5.71 -0.90 -15.63
CA SER A 59 -7.11 -0.56 -15.52
C SER A 59 -7.44 0.66 -16.39
N SER A 60 -8.51 0.56 -17.19
CA SER A 60 -8.99 1.63 -18.06
C SER A 60 -9.64 2.80 -17.30
N THR A 61 -9.97 2.57 -16.03
CA THR A 61 -10.50 3.58 -15.11
C THR A 61 -9.63 3.57 -13.87
N ASN A 62 -8.81 4.61 -13.72
CA ASN A 62 -8.13 4.83 -12.45
C ASN A 62 -9.19 5.27 -11.42
N ILE A 63 -9.03 4.85 -10.16
CA ILE A 63 -9.87 5.33 -9.06
C ILE A 63 -9.86 6.88 -8.99
N ILE A 64 -8.74 7.49 -9.39
CA ILE A 64 -8.60 8.94 -9.56
C ILE A 64 -9.53 9.45 -10.67
N ASP A 65 -9.60 8.79 -11.83
CA ASP A 65 -10.49 9.20 -12.93
C ASP A 65 -11.96 9.09 -12.50
N SER A 66 -12.32 8.03 -11.78
CA SER A 66 -13.66 7.88 -11.18
C SER A 66 -13.96 8.96 -10.13
N SER A 67 -12.96 9.32 -9.33
CA SER A 67 -13.06 10.40 -8.33
C SER A 67 -13.18 11.78 -8.99
N ILE A 68 -12.46 12.03 -10.08
CA ILE A 68 -12.59 13.26 -10.88
C ILE A 68 -13.95 13.31 -11.55
N ALA A 69 -14.40 12.24 -12.19
CA ALA A 69 -15.72 12.17 -12.82
C ALA A 69 -16.85 12.43 -11.82
N SER A 70 -16.80 11.79 -10.64
CA SER A 70 -17.77 12.01 -9.56
C SER A 70 -17.68 13.41 -8.95
N THR A 71 -16.48 13.99 -8.86
CA THR A 71 -16.31 15.38 -8.40
C THR A 71 -16.86 16.36 -9.42
N ILE A 72 -16.65 16.15 -10.72
CA ILE A 72 -17.23 16.97 -11.80
C ILE A 72 -18.77 16.89 -11.76
N THR A 73 -19.34 15.71 -11.56
CA THR A 73 -20.80 15.57 -11.44
C THR A 73 -21.35 16.25 -10.18
N ASN A 74 -20.62 16.20 -9.06
CA ASN A 74 -21.02 16.82 -7.78
C ASN A 74 -20.71 18.32 -7.71
N THR A 75 -19.83 18.84 -8.57
CA THR A 75 -19.54 20.28 -8.73
C THR A 75 -20.37 20.91 -9.84
N THR A 76 -21.63 20.47 -10.02
CA THR A 76 -22.74 21.31 -10.51
C THR A 76 -23.06 22.44 -9.51
N ASN A 77 -22.00 23.13 -9.11
CA ASN A 77 -21.92 24.39 -8.38
C ASN A 77 -22.36 25.49 -9.33
N MET A 78 -23.64 25.42 -9.66
CA MET A 78 -24.31 26.22 -10.67
C MET A 78 -25.33 27.10 -9.98
N LYS A 79 -25.09 28.42 -10.01
CA LYS A 79 -26.02 29.40 -9.50
C LYS A 79 -27.22 29.52 -10.42
N MET A 80 -28.35 29.81 -9.82
CA MET A 80 -29.51 30.34 -10.51
C MET A 80 -29.58 31.84 -10.28
N CYS A 81 -29.88 32.60 -11.33
CA CYS A 81 -30.18 34.01 -11.22
C CYS A 81 -31.64 34.21 -10.83
N PHE A 82 -31.90 34.89 -9.72
CA PHE A 82 -33.27 35.22 -9.29
C PHE A 82 -33.95 36.30 -10.13
N GLY A 83 -33.22 37.06 -10.95
CA GLY A 83 -33.79 38.13 -11.79
C GLY A 83 -34.40 37.62 -13.09
N CYS A 84 -33.62 36.87 -13.86
CA CYS A 84 -34.06 36.33 -15.16
C CYS A 84 -34.31 34.82 -15.16
N GLY A 85 -34.14 34.15 -14.00
CA GLY A 85 -34.35 32.70 -13.89
C GLY A 85 -33.25 31.85 -14.53
N GLN A 86 -32.19 32.46 -15.08
CA GLN A 86 -31.12 31.71 -15.76
C GLN A 86 -30.42 30.76 -14.78
N GLN A 87 -30.37 29.49 -15.14
CA GLN A 87 -29.72 28.43 -14.37
C GLN A 87 -28.34 28.11 -14.95
N ASN A 88 -27.62 27.19 -14.31
CA ASN A 88 -26.33 26.69 -14.81
C ASN A 88 -25.24 27.76 -14.92
N ILE A 89 -25.30 28.80 -14.07
CA ILE A 89 -24.28 29.85 -14.05
C ILE A 89 -23.11 29.40 -13.18
N GLU A 90 -21.88 29.44 -13.71
CA GLU A 90 -20.69 29.10 -12.93
C GLU A 90 -20.60 29.88 -11.61
N ASN A 91 -20.38 29.20 -10.48
CA ASN A 91 -20.29 29.82 -9.14
C ASN A 91 -19.29 30.97 -9.02
N ARG A 92 -18.23 30.99 -9.85
CA ARG A 92 -17.22 32.07 -9.87
C ARG A 92 -17.78 33.41 -10.36
N LYS A 93 -18.89 33.40 -11.12
CA LYS A 93 -19.52 34.63 -11.62
C LYS A 93 -20.28 35.31 -10.48
N ARG A 94 -20.05 36.60 -10.32
CA ARG A 94 -20.76 37.47 -9.35
C ARG A 94 -21.94 38.21 -9.96
N ILE A 95 -22.02 38.26 -11.30
CA ILE A 95 -23.01 39.01 -12.05
C ILE A 95 -23.62 38.07 -13.10
N CYS A 96 -24.93 38.14 -13.27
CA CYS A 96 -25.65 37.37 -14.28
C CYS A 96 -25.23 37.81 -15.69
N PRO A 97 -24.87 36.88 -16.59
CA PRO A 97 -24.48 37.24 -17.96
C PRO A 97 -25.65 37.79 -18.79
N GLU A 98 -26.88 37.39 -18.49
CA GLU A 98 -28.08 37.80 -19.23
C GLU A 98 -28.64 39.13 -18.73
N CYS A 99 -29.02 39.21 -17.45
CA CYS A 99 -29.71 40.39 -16.91
C CYS A 99 -28.82 41.36 -16.12
N LYS A 100 -27.52 41.05 -16.00
CA LYS A 100 -26.53 41.85 -15.26
C LYS A 100 -26.84 42.09 -13.77
N MET A 101 -27.79 41.37 -13.19
CA MET A 101 -28.04 41.45 -11.75
C MET A 101 -26.96 40.72 -10.94
N PRO A 102 -26.68 41.15 -9.70
CA PRO A 102 -25.85 40.40 -8.76
C PRO A 102 -26.40 38.98 -8.56
N LEU A 103 -25.50 38.00 -8.56
CA LEU A 103 -25.84 36.61 -8.24
C LEU A 103 -25.62 36.36 -6.73
N PRO A 104 -26.39 35.44 -6.11
CA PRO A 104 -26.15 34.99 -4.74
C PRO A 104 -24.75 34.42 -4.56
#